data_AF-A0A2E3Z7P4-F1
#
_entry.id   AF-A0A2E3Z7P4-F1
#
_cell.length_a   1.000
_cell.length_b   1.000
_cell.length_c   1.000
_cell.angle_alpha   90.00
_cell.angle_beta   90.00
_cell.angle_gamma   90.00
#
_symmetry.space_group_name_H-M   'P 1'
#
loop_
_entity.id
_entity.type
_entity.pdbx_description
1 polymer ?
#
loop_
_entity_poly.entity_id
_entity_poly.type
_entity_poly.pdbx_seq_one_letter_code
_entity_poly.pdbx_strand_id
1 'polypeptide(L)'
;MLSIHRQPLFVRFQCVGPQIAQTMLTAVLAMVVVLSGLEQNTAVATEPLFTVPNLSANTDEIFLISTREVGTSVDSQRLQQGLRCHRFVGNSSGQTMWQKTDWRNLLVDPIADRTTVFYVHGNRVAPGKDLLDGLEVYRSLKLHGKTNGPVRFIIWSWPSTPIPRPFKDFRLKATLTHPVAWQFAWLLQQFPAKTKLSLVGYSYGARIVSGALHLLQGGQLGKLKMNTPSNEEPSQYRAALIAAAYDESWIEPGNYYGRAIQQIERMIISSNKQDPAMRFYHLSNGRGRIHALGRQGITHLSSLGASADRIRHVDFSEHVGRSHSLMDYLAADIKMQIIWQQLFMPVKKRGTFNKFDVATRHQ
;
A
#
# COMPACT_ATOMS: atom_id res chain seq x y z
N MET A 1 38.83 57.92 -30.71
CA MET A 1 37.51 58.06 -30.05
C MET A 1 36.55 57.06 -30.68
N LEU A 2 36.33 55.93 -30.00
CA LEU A 2 35.32 54.93 -30.34
C LEU A 2 33.95 55.42 -29.85
N SER A 3 32.92 55.33 -30.68
CA SER A 3 31.53 55.38 -30.20
C SER A 3 30.71 54.31 -30.92
N ILE A 4 30.31 53.31 -30.13
CA ILE A 4 29.50 52.16 -30.52
C ILE A 4 28.04 52.52 -30.20
N HIS A 5 27.19 52.62 -31.22
CA HIS A 5 25.74 52.75 -31.03
C HIS A 5 25.11 51.37 -30.85
N ARG A 6 24.61 51.10 -29.64
CA ARG A 6 23.72 49.97 -29.32
C ARG A 6 22.28 50.36 -29.64
N GLN A 7 21.59 49.57 -30.47
CA GLN A 7 20.13 49.61 -30.58
C GLN A 7 19.47 48.70 -29.51
N PRO A 8 18.31 49.06 -28.95
CA PRO A 8 17.56 48.20 -28.04
C PRO A 8 16.71 47.17 -28.81
N LEU A 9 16.86 45.89 -28.48
CA LEU A 9 15.94 44.83 -28.87
C LEU A 9 14.60 44.99 -28.12
N PHE A 10 13.56 45.40 -28.84
CA PHE A 10 12.17 45.27 -28.38
C PHE A 10 11.73 43.81 -28.51
N VAL A 11 11.66 43.08 -27.38
CA VAL A 11 10.98 41.79 -27.31
C VAL A 11 9.48 42.05 -27.24
N ARG A 12 8.76 41.81 -28.35
CA ARG A 12 7.30 41.72 -28.36
C ARG A 12 6.87 40.51 -27.52
N PHE A 13 6.19 40.76 -26.40
CA PHE A 13 5.37 39.73 -25.75
C PHE A 13 4.19 39.43 -26.66
N GLN A 14 4.24 38.30 -27.38
CA GLN A 14 3.04 37.70 -27.94
C GLN A 14 2.20 37.14 -26.78
N CYS A 15 0.99 37.68 -26.61
CA CYS A 15 -0.03 37.10 -25.76
C CYS A 15 -0.28 35.66 -26.18
N VAL A 16 0.13 34.71 -25.34
CA VAL A 16 -0.24 33.30 -25.45
C VAL A 16 -1.75 33.21 -25.24
N GLY A 17 -2.45 32.76 -26.29
CA GLY A 17 -3.91 32.77 -26.38
C GLY A 17 -4.64 31.83 -25.39
N PRO A 18 -5.98 31.93 -25.34
CA PRO A 18 -6.85 31.29 -24.34
C PRO A 18 -6.94 29.75 -24.39
N GLN A 19 -6.20 29.08 -25.29
CA GLN A 19 -6.24 27.63 -25.45
C GLN A 19 -5.59 26.85 -24.29
N ILE A 20 -4.58 27.42 -23.60
CA ILE A 20 -3.95 26.77 -22.43
C ILE A 20 -4.88 26.80 -21.21
N ALA A 21 -5.68 27.87 -21.08
CA ALA A 21 -6.68 27.97 -20.00
C ALA A 21 -7.82 26.96 -20.19
N GLN A 22 -8.25 26.70 -21.43
CA GLN A 22 -9.28 25.70 -21.75
C GLN A 22 -8.81 24.25 -21.49
N THR A 23 -7.55 23.90 -21.79
CA THR A 23 -7.02 22.56 -21.50
C THR A 23 -6.83 22.32 -20.00
N MET A 24 -6.43 23.35 -19.25
CA MET A 24 -6.37 23.29 -17.79
C MET A 24 -7.77 23.12 -17.18
N LEU A 25 -8.76 23.85 -17.68
CA LEU A 25 -10.14 23.80 -17.16
C LEU A 25 -10.84 22.46 -17.45
N THR A 26 -10.61 21.86 -18.63
CA THR A 26 -11.12 20.52 -18.95
C THR A 26 -10.42 19.42 -18.16
N ALA A 27 -9.12 19.54 -17.90
CA ALA A 27 -8.40 18.61 -17.02
C ALA A 27 -8.89 18.70 -15.56
N VAL A 28 -9.23 19.91 -15.08
CA VAL A 28 -9.81 20.13 -13.75
C VAL A 28 -11.24 19.57 -13.67
N LEU A 29 -12.08 19.79 -14.69
CA LEU A 29 -13.44 19.22 -14.72
C LEU A 29 -13.42 17.69 -14.81
N ALA A 30 -12.57 17.10 -15.65
CA ALA A 30 -12.43 15.65 -15.74
C ALA A 30 -11.92 15.04 -14.42
N MET A 31 -11.03 15.75 -13.71
CA MET A 31 -10.56 15.34 -12.39
C MET A 31 -11.65 15.45 -11.32
N VAL A 32 -12.50 16.49 -11.35
CA VAL A 32 -13.63 16.62 -10.42
C VAL A 32 -14.68 15.55 -10.69
N VAL A 33 -15.08 15.33 -11.95
CA VAL A 33 -16.12 14.36 -12.34
C VAL A 33 -15.69 12.92 -12.06
N VAL A 34 -14.42 12.55 -12.31
CA VAL A 34 -13.88 11.22 -11.95
C VAL A 34 -13.73 11.05 -10.43
N LEU A 35 -13.61 12.14 -9.66
CA LEU A 35 -13.51 12.09 -8.20
C LEU A 35 -14.85 12.28 -7.46
N SER A 36 -15.91 12.72 -8.14
CA SER A 36 -17.24 12.99 -7.55
C SER A 36 -18.35 12.04 -8.00
N GLY A 37 -18.14 11.26 -9.06
CA GLY A 37 -19.13 10.28 -9.52
C GLY A 37 -18.98 8.96 -8.79
N LEU A 38 -19.71 8.77 -7.68
CA LEU A 38 -20.29 7.50 -7.20
C LEU A 38 -20.84 7.67 -5.77
N GLU A 39 -21.89 8.46 -5.56
CA GLU A 39 -22.75 8.30 -4.37
C GLU A 39 -24.19 8.69 -4.72
N GLN A 40 -24.93 7.75 -5.34
CA GLN A 40 -26.38 7.72 -5.17
C GLN A 40 -26.70 6.62 -4.15
N ASN A 41 -27.09 7.07 -2.95
CA ASN A 41 -27.60 6.25 -1.87
C ASN A 41 -29.00 5.75 -2.25
N THR A 42 -29.13 4.46 -2.53
CA THR A 42 -30.37 3.73 -2.32
C THR A 42 -30.10 2.67 -1.28
N ALA A 43 -30.59 2.91 -0.06
CA ALA A 43 -30.57 1.95 1.02
C ALA A 43 -31.50 0.78 0.68
N VAL A 44 -30.90 -0.32 0.21
CA VAL A 44 -31.56 -1.63 0.20
C VAL A 44 -31.06 -2.36 1.44
N ALA A 45 -31.99 -2.77 2.30
CA ALA A 45 -31.69 -3.61 3.44
C ALA A 45 -31.09 -4.94 2.95
N THR A 46 -29.77 -5.09 3.07
CA THR A 46 -29.07 -6.34 2.80
C THR A 46 -29.11 -7.22 4.04
N GLU A 47 -29.70 -8.40 3.89
CA GLU A 47 -29.58 -9.55 4.79
C GLU A 47 -28.13 -9.77 5.26
N PRO A 48 -27.89 -10.20 6.52
CA PRO A 48 -26.55 -10.38 7.04
C PRO A 48 -25.81 -11.52 6.33
N LEU A 49 -24.84 -11.15 5.49
CA LEU A 49 -23.98 -12.05 4.70
C LEU A 49 -23.00 -12.93 5.52
N PHE A 50 -23.16 -13.01 6.84
CA PHE A 50 -22.33 -13.86 7.70
C PHE A 50 -23.15 -14.56 8.77
N THR A 51 -23.00 -15.88 8.84
CA THR A 51 -22.96 -16.60 10.11
C THR A 51 -21.49 -16.73 10.48
N VAL A 52 -21.06 -16.09 11.56
CA VAL A 52 -19.72 -16.29 12.10
C VAL A 52 -19.71 -17.64 12.81
N PRO A 53 -18.80 -18.58 12.47
CA PRO A 53 -18.73 -19.84 13.17
C PRO A 53 -18.39 -19.57 14.65
N ASN A 54 -18.94 -20.40 15.53
CA ASN A 54 -18.57 -20.43 16.94
C ASN A 54 -17.03 -20.41 17.07
N LEU A 55 -16.49 -19.53 17.90
CA LEU A 55 -15.04 -19.28 18.09
C LEU A 55 -14.32 -20.55 18.57
N SER A 56 -13.95 -21.40 17.63
CA SER A 56 -12.95 -22.44 17.85
C SER A 56 -11.56 -21.86 17.56
N ALA A 57 -10.52 -22.42 18.16
CA ALA A 57 -9.12 -22.02 17.97
C ALA A 57 -8.60 -22.15 16.52
N ASN A 58 -9.46 -22.49 15.55
CA ASN A 58 -9.15 -22.75 14.15
C ASN A 58 -9.77 -21.75 13.16
N THR A 59 -10.33 -20.63 13.61
CA THR A 59 -10.95 -19.62 12.73
C THR A 59 -10.00 -18.45 12.43
N ASP A 60 -10.28 -17.78 11.32
CA ASP A 60 -9.64 -16.50 10.99
C ASP A 60 -9.93 -15.45 12.09
N GLU A 61 -9.01 -14.51 12.27
CA GLU A 61 -9.22 -13.33 13.11
C GLU A 61 -9.14 -12.07 12.25
N ILE A 62 -10.03 -11.12 12.52
CA ILE A 62 -10.03 -9.82 11.85
C ILE A 62 -9.95 -8.73 12.90
N PHE A 63 -8.98 -7.84 12.75
CA PHE A 63 -8.77 -6.69 13.61
C PHE A 63 -8.71 -5.40 12.81
N LEU A 64 -9.00 -4.28 13.49
CA LEU A 64 -8.66 -2.94 13.03
C LEU A 64 -7.78 -2.29 14.08
N ILE A 65 -6.63 -1.76 13.64
CA ILE A 65 -5.76 -0.89 14.43
C ILE A 65 -5.87 0.53 13.85
N SER A 66 -6.21 1.50 14.68
CA SER A 66 -6.35 2.91 14.30
C SER A 66 -5.28 3.78 14.96
N THR A 67 -4.63 4.61 14.14
CA THR A 67 -3.81 5.76 14.57
C THR A 67 -4.55 7.09 14.47
N ARG A 68 -5.84 7.12 14.12
CA ARG A 68 -6.58 8.38 13.90
C ARG A 68 -6.56 9.28 15.13
N GLU A 69 -6.69 8.72 16.32
CA GLU A 69 -6.65 9.42 17.61
C GLU A 69 -5.23 9.81 18.02
N VAL A 70 -4.23 9.06 17.57
CA VAL A 70 -2.80 9.39 17.74
C VAL A 70 -2.40 10.54 16.80
N GLY A 71 -3.10 10.68 15.68
CA GLY A 71 -2.75 11.59 14.60
C GLY A 71 -1.47 11.13 13.92
N THR A 72 -0.57 12.07 13.65
CA THR A 72 0.73 11.79 13.02
C THR A 72 1.90 11.92 13.99
N SER A 73 1.65 11.66 15.28
CA SER A 73 2.71 11.63 16.28
C SER A 73 3.71 10.49 16.01
N VAL A 74 4.99 10.79 16.19
CA VAL A 74 6.11 9.84 16.08
C VAL A 74 6.75 9.58 17.45
N ASP A 75 5.95 9.68 18.50
CA ASP A 75 6.33 9.36 19.87
C ASP A 75 5.82 7.94 20.20
N SER A 76 6.76 7.06 20.55
CA SER A 76 6.46 5.66 20.88
C SER A 76 5.54 5.53 22.10
N GLN A 77 5.68 6.39 23.11
CA GLN A 77 4.82 6.35 24.29
C GLN A 77 3.39 6.76 23.93
N ARG A 78 3.24 7.78 23.09
CA ARG A 78 1.93 8.21 22.59
C ARG A 78 1.27 7.14 21.73
N LEU A 79 2.03 6.41 20.90
CA LEU A 79 1.50 5.25 20.17
C LEU A 79 1.07 4.14 21.13
N GLN A 80 1.94 3.77 22.07
CA GLN A 80 1.69 2.69 23.02
C GLN A 80 0.40 2.88 23.83
N GLN A 81 0.05 4.12 24.15
CA GLN A 81 -1.15 4.49 24.91
C GLN A 81 -2.36 4.81 24.02
N GLY A 82 -2.13 5.38 22.83
CA GLY A 82 -3.16 5.95 21.98
C GLY A 82 -3.68 5.04 20.87
N LEU A 83 -2.95 3.97 20.51
CA LEU A 83 -3.42 3.01 19.51
C LEU A 83 -4.75 2.37 19.92
N ARG A 84 -5.74 2.44 19.02
CA ARG A 84 -7.03 1.80 19.22
C ARG A 84 -7.07 0.49 18.44
N CYS A 85 -7.47 -0.58 19.11
CA CYS A 85 -7.65 -1.89 18.48
C CYS A 85 -9.09 -2.36 18.68
N HIS A 86 -9.68 -2.87 17.60
CA HIS A 86 -10.98 -3.51 17.62
C HIS A 86 -10.88 -4.88 16.95
N ARG A 87 -11.55 -5.88 17.50
CA ARG A 87 -11.71 -7.21 16.93
C ARG A 87 -13.10 -7.33 16.30
N PHE A 88 -13.17 -7.87 15.09
CA PHE A 88 -14.45 -8.27 14.51
C PHE A 88 -14.88 -9.59 15.11
N VAL A 89 -16.07 -9.61 15.71
CA VAL A 89 -16.65 -10.80 16.35
C VAL A 89 -18.08 -10.99 15.87
N GLY A 90 -18.52 -12.24 15.77
CA GLY A 90 -19.93 -12.56 15.60
C GLY A 90 -20.48 -13.24 16.84
N ASN A 91 -21.76 -13.02 17.12
CA ASN A 91 -22.47 -13.72 18.18
C ASN A 91 -23.16 -15.00 17.66
N SER A 92 -23.74 -15.76 18.57
CA SER A 92 -24.45 -17.02 18.25
C SER A 92 -25.67 -16.83 17.35
N SER A 93 -26.21 -15.61 17.21
CA SER A 93 -27.30 -15.28 16.29
C SER A 93 -26.80 -14.80 14.91
N GLY A 94 -25.49 -14.84 14.65
CA GLY A 94 -24.89 -14.42 13.39
C GLY A 94 -24.71 -12.90 13.25
N GLN A 95 -25.11 -12.10 14.23
CA GLN A 95 -24.86 -10.66 14.21
C GLN A 95 -23.37 -10.38 14.45
N THR A 96 -22.81 -9.49 13.64
CA THR A 96 -21.40 -9.11 13.72
C THR A 96 -21.22 -7.74 14.37
N MET A 97 -20.16 -7.59 15.16
CA MET A 97 -19.81 -6.31 15.79
C MET A 97 -18.30 -6.13 15.92
N TRP A 98 -17.88 -4.88 16.09
CA TRP A 98 -16.49 -4.52 16.42
C TRP A 98 -16.36 -4.31 17.92
N GLN A 99 -15.60 -5.19 18.57
CA GLN A 99 -15.36 -5.12 20.01
C GLN A 99 -13.97 -4.52 20.28
N LYS A 100 -13.91 -3.53 21.17
CA LYS A 100 -12.63 -2.94 21.61
C LYS A 100 -11.75 -4.01 22.28
N THR A 101 -10.46 -4.01 21.96
CA THR A 101 -9.46 -4.89 22.58
C THR A 101 -8.12 -4.16 22.74
N ASP A 102 -7.16 -4.76 23.44
CA ASP A 102 -5.78 -4.24 23.50
C ASP A 102 -5.01 -4.73 22.27
N TRP A 103 -4.28 -3.83 21.60
CA TRP A 103 -3.44 -4.19 20.45
C TRP A 103 -2.29 -5.14 20.86
N ARG A 104 -1.86 -5.11 22.14
CA ARG A 104 -0.83 -6.02 22.66
C ARG A 104 -1.23 -7.48 22.58
N ASN A 105 -2.53 -7.77 22.54
CA ASN A 105 -3.04 -9.13 22.34
C ASN A 105 -2.62 -9.72 20.97
N LEU A 106 -2.21 -8.88 20.02
CA LEU A 106 -1.71 -9.32 18.71
C LEU A 106 -0.28 -9.85 18.77
N LEU A 107 0.50 -9.49 19.80
CA LEU A 107 1.90 -9.88 19.94
C LEU A 107 2.07 -11.35 20.35
N VAL A 108 0.99 -11.95 20.84
CA VAL A 108 0.93 -13.37 21.18
C VAL A 108 -0.09 -14.03 20.26
N ASP A 109 0.31 -15.13 19.62
CA ASP A 109 -0.56 -15.92 18.78
C ASP A 109 -0.60 -17.37 19.30
N PRO A 110 -1.76 -17.88 19.76
CA PRO A 110 -1.86 -19.27 20.18
C PRO A 110 -1.75 -20.25 19.02
N ILE A 111 -1.95 -19.80 17.77
CA ILE A 111 -1.83 -20.64 16.58
C ILE A 111 -0.40 -20.51 16.05
N ALA A 112 0.39 -21.56 16.27
CA ALA A 112 1.72 -21.67 15.67
C ALA A 112 1.64 -21.47 14.15
N ASP A 113 2.60 -20.73 13.59
CA ASP A 113 2.74 -20.52 12.16
C ASP A 113 1.59 -19.77 11.43
N ARG A 114 0.59 -19.25 12.15
CA ARG A 114 -0.46 -18.41 11.55
C ARG A 114 0.16 -17.18 10.86
N THR A 115 -0.26 -16.94 9.63
CA THR A 115 0.13 -15.73 8.90
C THR A 115 -0.71 -14.56 9.35
N THR A 116 -0.04 -13.48 9.76
CA THR A 116 -0.68 -12.19 10.02
C THR A 116 -0.56 -11.31 8.77
N VAL A 117 -1.68 -10.84 8.25
CA VAL A 117 -1.78 -10.00 7.06
C VAL A 117 -2.21 -8.60 7.50
N PHE A 118 -1.37 -7.61 7.28
CA PHE A 118 -1.74 -6.21 7.43
C PHE A 118 -2.24 -5.64 6.11
N TYR A 119 -3.40 -5.01 6.12
CA TYR A 119 -3.91 -4.19 5.02
C TYR A 119 -3.87 -2.71 5.40
N VAL A 120 -3.13 -1.92 4.63
CA VAL A 120 -2.98 -0.47 4.79
C VAL A 120 -3.75 0.23 3.65
N HIS A 121 -4.82 0.92 4.02
CA HIS A 121 -5.68 1.61 3.04
C HIS A 121 -5.01 2.85 2.42
N GLY A 122 -5.59 3.33 1.32
CA GLY A 122 -5.14 4.50 0.56
C GLY A 122 -5.53 5.84 1.19
N ASN A 123 -5.52 6.90 0.36
CA ASN A 123 -5.95 8.23 0.78
C ASN A 123 -7.49 8.36 0.76
N ARG A 124 -8.02 9.40 1.41
CA ARG A 124 -9.44 9.80 1.39
C ARG A 124 -10.39 8.77 2.02
N VAL A 125 -9.93 8.04 3.05
CA VAL A 125 -10.75 7.08 3.79
C VAL A 125 -11.23 7.70 5.09
N ALA A 126 -12.53 7.96 5.17
CA ALA A 126 -13.20 8.43 6.38
C ALA A 126 -13.30 7.31 7.44
N PRO A 127 -13.51 7.64 8.73
CA PRO A 127 -13.79 6.63 9.74
C PRO A 127 -15.02 5.79 9.36
N GLY A 128 -14.97 4.48 9.60
CA GLY A 128 -16.03 3.53 9.26
C GLY A 128 -15.90 2.96 7.85
N LYS A 129 -15.51 3.78 6.86
CA LYS A 129 -15.22 3.29 5.51
C LYS A 129 -14.00 2.36 5.46
N ASP A 130 -13.01 2.60 6.32
CA ASP A 130 -11.85 1.72 6.51
C ASP A 130 -12.24 0.30 6.93
N LEU A 131 -13.27 0.16 7.78
CA LEU A 131 -13.81 -1.14 8.17
C LEU A 131 -14.43 -1.86 6.97
N LEU A 132 -15.30 -1.18 6.22
CA LEU A 132 -15.98 -1.76 5.05
C LEU A 132 -14.97 -2.17 3.98
N ASP A 133 -14.10 -1.25 3.57
CA ASP A 133 -13.09 -1.52 2.53
C ASP A 133 -12.13 -2.63 2.98
N GLY A 134 -11.72 -2.65 4.25
CA GLY A 134 -10.86 -3.70 4.77
C GLY A 134 -11.53 -5.07 4.81
N LEU A 135 -12.83 -5.14 5.09
CA LEU A 135 -13.59 -6.40 5.01
C LEU A 135 -13.72 -6.90 3.57
N GLU A 136 -13.86 -6.02 2.57
CA GLU A 136 -13.85 -6.45 1.16
C GLU A 136 -12.48 -7.01 0.75
N VAL A 137 -11.39 -6.40 1.18
CA VAL A 137 -10.04 -6.93 0.93
C VAL A 137 -9.88 -8.30 1.57
N TYR A 138 -10.35 -8.47 2.81
CA TYR A 138 -10.35 -9.76 3.48
C TYR A 138 -11.17 -10.81 2.72
N ARG A 139 -12.38 -10.46 2.23
CA ARG A 139 -13.20 -11.38 1.44
C ARG A 139 -12.51 -11.80 0.15
N SER A 140 -11.92 -10.86 -0.59
CA SER A 140 -11.12 -11.16 -1.79
C SER A 140 -9.96 -12.10 -1.45
N LEU A 141 -9.26 -11.86 -0.34
CA LEU A 141 -8.17 -12.71 0.14
C LEU A 141 -8.66 -14.13 0.44
N LYS A 142 -9.80 -14.30 1.12
CA LYS A 142 -10.36 -15.63 1.41
C LYS A 142 -10.85 -16.34 0.16
N LEU A 143 -11.45 -15.60 -0.77
CA LEU A 143 -12.00 -16.15 -2.00
C LEU A 143 -10.89 -16.66 -2.95
N HIS A 144 -9.78 -15.92 -3.08
CA HIS A 144 -8.75 -16.25 -4.09
C HIS A 144 -7.37 -16.63 -3.53
N GLY A 145 -7.09 -16.39 -2.24
CA GLY A 145 -5.73 -16.48 -1.69
C GLY A 145 -5.18 -17.86 -1.41
N LYS A 146 -6.01 -18.91 -1.46
CA LYS A 146 -5.64 -20.30 -1.09
C LYS A 146 -4.73 -20.32 0.15
N THR A 147 -5.27 -19.89 1.28
CA THR A 147 -4.53 -19.88 2.56
C THR A 147 -4.38 -21.31 3.07
N ASN A 148 -3.19 -21.69 3.58
CA ASN A 148 -2.93 -23.04 4.11
C ASN A 148 -3.47 -23.23 5.55
N GLY A 149 -4.39 -22.38 5.99
CA GLY A 149 -4.87 -22.34 7.37
C GLY A 149 -5.55 -21.01 7.71
N PRO A 150 -5.91 -20.82 8.99
CA PRO A 150 -6.46 -19.56 9.47
C PRO A 150 -5.46 -18.42 9.32
N VAL A 151 -5.96 -17.22 9.05
CA VAL A 151 -5.19 -15.97 8.95
C VAL A 151 -5.62 -15.00 10.02
N ARG A 152 -4.68 -14.18 10.48
CA ARG A 152 -4.99 -12.98 11.26
C ARG A 152 -4.91 -11.77 10.32
N PHE A 153 -6.06 -11.22 9.95
CA PHE A 153 -6.15 -10.07 9.06
C PHE A 153 -6.29 -8.78 9.89
N ILE A 154 -5.44 -7.79 9.64
CA ILE A 154 -5.38 -6.55 10.40
C ILE A 154 -5.53 -5.37 9.44
N ILE A 155 -6.60 -4.61 9.60
CA ILE A 155 -6.83 -3.34 8.90
C ILE A 155 -6.07 -2.25 9.65
N TRP A 156 -5.12 -1.61 8.98
CA TRP A 156 -4.43 -0.43 9.49
C TRP A 156 -5.14 0.84 9.03
N SER A 157 -5.74 1.53 9.99
CA SER A 157 -6.47 2.77 9.81
C SER A 157 -5.63 3.98 10.21
N TRP A 158 -5.48 4.93 9.30
CA TRP A 158 -4.69 6.14 9.49
C TRP A 158 -5.49 7.39 9.11
N PRO A 159 -5.14 8.60 9.61
CA PRO A 159 -5.92 9.82 9.41
C PRO A 159 -5.85 10.33 7.96
N SER A 160 -6.59 9.66 7.08
CA SER A 160 -6.64 9.93 5.64
C SER A 160 -7.93 10.61 5.18
N THR A 161 -8.81 11.02 6.10
CA THR A 161 -10.09 11.66 5.79
C THR A 161 -9.90 12.81 4.78
N PRO A 162 -10.73 12.87 3.72
CA PRO A 162 -10.60 13.89 2.68
C PRO A 162 -10.81 15.28 3.27
N ILE A 163 -10.00 16.24 2.82
CA ILE A 163 -10.21 17.67 3.10
C ILE A 163 -10.60 18.43 1.82
N PRO A 164 -11.17 19.64 1.94
CA PRO A 164 -11.44 20.49 0.78
C PRO A 164 -10.16 20.80 -0.01
N ARG A 165 -10.32 21.06 -1.33
CA ARG A 165 -9.24 21.32 -2.31
C ARG A 165 -8.39 20.07 -2.58
N PRO A 166 -8.78 19.22 -3.56
CA PRO A 166 -8.17 17.92 -3.82
C PRO A 166 -6.65 17.91 -3.94
N PHE A 167 -6.05 18.88 -4.65
CA PHE A 167 -4.58 18.96 -4.76
C PHE A 167 -3.88 19.23 -3.43
N LYS A 168 -4.46 20.06 -2.56
CA LYS A 168 -3.93 20.30 -1.22
C LYS A 168 -4.08 19.05 -0.36
N ASP A 169 -5.23 18.36 -0.45
CA ASP A 169 -5.46 17.09 0.22
C ASP A 169 -4.39 16.04 -0.19
N PHE A 170 -4.20 15.80 -1.49
CA PHE A 170 -3.20 14.84 -1.97
C PHE A 170 -1.78 15.17 -1.49
N ARG A 171 -1.34 16.43 -1.62
CA ARG A 171 0.01 16.86 -1.18
C ARG A 171 0.21 16.73 0.33
N LEU A 172 -0.80 17.13 1.11
CA LEU A 172 -0.75 17.00 2.56
C LEU A 172 -0.63 15.52 2.94
N LYS A 173 -1.54 14.69 2.43
CA LYS A 173 -1.62 13.26 2.75
C LYS A 173 -0.39 12.49 2.26
N ALA A 174 0.18 12.89 1.13
CA ALA A 174 1.48 12.42 0.66
C ALA A 174 2.58 12.65 1.71
N THR A 175 2.65 13.85 2.29
CA THR A 175 3.60 14.18 3.37
C THR A 175 3.30 13.40 4.65
N LEU A 176 2.02 13.24 5.01
CA LEU A 176 1.62 12.51 6.22
C LEU A 176 1.97 11.01 6.16
N THR A 177 2.22 10.46 4.97
CA THR A 177 2.67 9.06 4.87
C THR A 177 4.01 8.80 5.56
N HIS A 178 4.87 9.81 5.79
CA HIS A 178 6.15 9.61 6.49
C HIS A 178 5.97 9.30 7.98
N PRO A 179 5.31 10.16 8.79
CA PRO A 179 5.04 9.81 10.18
C PRO A 179 4.18 8.55 10.31
N VAL A 180 3.22 8.31 9.40
CA VAL A 180 2.41 7.08 9.44
C VAL A 180 3.24 5.83 9.10
N ALA A 181 4.20 5.92 8.17
CA ALA A 181 5.16 4.84 7.91
C ALA A 181 6.01 4.56 9.15
N TRP A 182 6.43 5.59 9.89
CA TRP A 182 7.14 5.42 11.15
C TRP A 182 6.27 4.73 12.22
N GLN A 183 5.00 5.14 12.37
CA GLN A 183 4.07 4.51 13.31
C GLN A 183 3.83 3.02 12.97
N PHE A 184 3.68 2.72 11.68
CA PHE A 184 3.49 1.36 11.21
C PHE A 184 4.74 0.52 11.46
N ALA A 185 5.92 1.06 11.14
CA ALA A 185 7.20 0.42 11.40
C ALA A 185 7.42 0.16 12.91
N TRP A 186 7.08 1.13 13.76
CA TRP A 186 7.12 0.99 15.22
C TRP A 186 6.25 -0.19 15.68
N LEU A 187 5.02 -0.32 15.17
CA LEU A 187 4.15 -1.45 15.52
C LEU A 187 4.76 -2.78 15.03
N LEU A 188 5.29 -2.83 13.80
CA LEU A 188 5.91 -4.03 13.25
C LEU A 188 7.11 -4.49 14.10
N GLN A 189 7.90 -3.57 14.67
CA GLN A 189 9.00 -3.92 15.60
C GLN A 189 8.52 -4.57 16.91
N GLN A 190 7.24 -4.44 17.28
CA GLN A 190 6.72 -5.04 18.50
C GLN A 190 6.43 -6.54 18.33
N PHE A 191 6.29 -7.02 17.09
CA PHE A 191 6.03 -8.44 16.82
C PHE A 191 7.30 -9.27 17.02
N PRO A 192 7.19 -10.51 17.55
CA PRO A 192 8.32 -11.43 17.59
C PRO A 192 8.93 -11.63 16.20
N ALA A 193 10.27 -11.69 16.11
CA ALA A 193 10.98 -11.78 14.83
C ALA A 193 10.59 -12.99 13.96
N LYS A 194 10.05 -14.06 14.56
CA LYS A 194 9.59 -15.28 13.87
C LYS A 194 8.15 -15.18 13.35
N THR A 195 7.42 -14.10 13.63
CA THR A 195 6.03 -13.95 13.17
C THR A 195 6.01 -13.78 11.64
N LYS A 196 5.15 -14.56 10.96
CA LYS A 196 4.94 -14.45 9.51
C LYS A 196 4.06 -13.24 9.20
N LEU A 197 4.69 -12.14 8.77
CA LEU A 197 4.03 -10.88 8.47
C LEU A 197 3.93 -10.65 6.95
N SER A 198 2.69 -10.58 6.45
CA SER A 198 2.37 -10.16 5.08
C SER A 198 1.77 -8.77 5.09
N LEU A 199 2.21 -7.90 4.18
CA LEU A 199 1.84 -6.49 4.15
C LEU A 199 1.17 -6.16 2.82
N VAL A 200 -0.01 -5.57 2.86
CA VAL A 200 -0.77 -5.15 1.68
C VAL A 200 -0.94 -3.64 1.75
N GLY A 201 -0.34 -2.93 0.80
CA GLY A 201 -0.47 -1.48 0.70
C GLY A 201 -1.26 -1.09 -0.53
N TYR A 202 -2.40 -0.41 -0.35
CA TYR A 202 -3.18 0.15 -1.45
C TYR A 202 -2.91 1.64 -1.64
N SER A 203 -2.54 2.08 -2.85
CA SER A 203 -2.31 3.51 -3.15
C SER A 203 -1.31 4.17 -2.19
N TYR A 204 -1.69 5.17 -1.38
CA TYR A 204 -0.83 5.74 -0.33
C TYR A 204 -0.48 4.75 0.79
N GLY A 205 -1.26 3.69 0.99
CA GLY A 205 -0.87 2.57 1.83
C GLY A 205 0.41 1.89 1.35
N ALA A 206 0.69 1.87 0.04
CA ALA A 206 1.95 1.37 -0.49
C ALA A 206 3.15 2.25 -0.08
N ARG A 207 2.97 3.57 0.03
CA ARG A 207 3.99 4.48 0.60
C ARG A 207 4.27 4.16 2.05
N ILE A 208 3.22 3.92 2.83
CA ILE A 208 3.33 3.59 4.25
C ILE A 208 4.07 2.27 4.44
N VAL A 209 3.68 1.22 3.72
CA VAL A 209 4.35 -0.09 3.76
C VAL A 209 5.81 0.02 3.34
N SER A 210 6.10 0.64 2.19
CA SER A 210 7.46 0.75 1.68
C SER A 210 8.34 1.63 2.57
N GLY A 211 7.79 2.73 3.07
CA GLY A 211 8.46 3.61 4.02
C GLY A 211 8.75 2.92 5.36
N ALA A 212 7.83 2.09 5.85
CA ALA A 212 8.02 1.36 7.10
C ALA A 212 9.16 0.34 6.98
N LEU A 213 9.17 -0.44 5.90
CA LEU A 213 10.24 -1.39 5.58
C LEU A 213 11.59 -0.67 5.39
N HIS A 214 11.59 0.49 4.75
CA HIS A 214 12.79 1.33 4.62
C HIS A 214 13.35 1.74 5.98
N LEU A 215 12.48 2.18 6.90
CA LEU A 215 12.87 2.57 8.27
C LEU A 215 13.37 1.37 9.09
N LEU A 216 12.70 0.21 8.98
CA LEU A 216 13.11 -1.04 9.64
C LEU A 216 14.50 -1.52 9.22
N GLN A 217 14.98 -1.13 8.03
CA GLN A 217 16.34 -1.39 7.54
C GLN A 217 17.33 -0.25 7.85
N GLY A 218 17.02 0.59 8.84
CA GLY A 218 17.87 1.71 9.24
C GLY A 218 17.85 2.88 8.24
N GLY A 219 16.85 2.94 7.38
CA GLY A 219 16.61 4.08 6.50
C GLY A 219 16.07 5.31 7.23
N GLN A 220 15.81 6.37 6.46
CA GLN A 220 15.37 7.65 6.98
C GLN A 220 14.31 8.28 6.08
N LEU A 221 13.20 8.75 6.67
CA LEU A 221 12.17 9.51 5.97
C LEU A 221 12.14 10.95 6.49
N GLY A 222 12.77 11.87 5.78
CA GLY A 222 12.95 13.24 6.25
C GLY A 222 13.84 13.27 7.50
N LYS A 223 13.30 13.66 8.67
CA LYS A 223 14.02 13.59 9.95
C LYS A 223 13.74 12.32 10.75
N LEU A 224 12.85 11.45 10.25
CA LEU A 224 12.39 10.26 10.96
C LEU A 224 13.35 9.09 10.72
N LYS A 225 13.83 8.49 11.79
CA LYS A 225 14.61 7.25 11.82
C LYS A 225 14.01 6.31 12.85
N MET A 226 14.32 5.02 12.74
CA MET A 226 14.04 4.06 13.79
C MET A 226 15.35 3.50 14.36
N ASN A 227 15.31 3.19 15.65
CA ASN A 227 16.35 2.40 16.28
C ASN A 227 16.13 0.95 15.84
N THR A 228 17.03 0.44 15.02
CA THR A 228 17.03 -0.96 14.60
C THR A 228 17.89 -1.76 15.56
N PRO A 229 17.34 -2.79 16.24
CA PRO A 229 18.14 -3.69 17.06
C PRO A 229 19.29 -4.28 16.23
N SER A 230 20.53 -4.17 16.69
CA SER A 230 21.71 -4.58 15.91
C SER A 230 21.95 -6.10 15.88
N ASN A 231 21.27 -6.85 16.77
CA ASN A 231 21.63 -8.24 17.10
C ASN A 231 20.52 -9.25 16.81
N GLU A 232 19.41 -8.84 16.21
CA GLU A 232 18.32 -9.73 15.83
C GLU A 232 18.28 -9.92 14.32
N GLU A 233 18.12 -11.16 13.87
CA GLU A 233 17.84 -11.46 12.46
C GLU A 233 16.59 -10.67 12.04
N PRO A 234 16.68 -9.84 10.99
CA PRO A 234 15.56 -9.00 10.59
C PRO A 234 14.38 -9.86 10.14
N SER A 235 13.17 -9.49 10.59
CA SER A 235 11.93 -10.09 10.10
C SER A 235 11.85 -9.92 8.59
N GLN A 236 11.70 -11.03 7.85
CA GLN A 236 11.49 -10.94 6.41
C GLN A 236 9.99 -10.84 6.11
N TYR A 237 9.63 -9.77 5.40
CA TYR A 237 8.25 -9.47 5.08
C TYR A 237 7.89 -9.93 3.67
N ARG A 238 6.62 -10.29 3.48
CA ARG A 238 6.02 -10.42 2.16
C ARG A 238 5.13 -9.22 1.90
N ALA A 239 5.16 -8.67 0.70
CA ALA A 239 4.43 -7.45 0.39
C ALA A 239 3.63 -7.54 -0.90
N ALA A 240 2.43 -6.97 -0.90
CA ALA A 240 1.66 -6.65 -2.09
C ALA A 240 1.42 -5.14 -2.15
N LEU A 241 1.88 -4.50 -3.20
CA LEU A 241 1.65 -3.08 -3.45
C LEU A 241 0.64 -2.93 -4.59
N ILE A 242 -0.57 -2.55 -4.24
CA ILE A 242 -1.69 -2.44 -5.18
C ILE A 242 -1.88 -0.97 -5.54
N ALA A 243 -1.84 -0.64 -6.83
CA ALA A 243 -1.99 0.72 -7.35
C ALA A 243 -1.04 1.72 -6.65
N ALA A 244 0.21 1.31 -6.45
CA ALA A 244 1.17 2.03 -5.60
C ALA A 244 1.39 3.48 -6.03
N ALA A 245 1.00 4.42 -5.17
CA ALA A 245 1.04 5.85 -5.50
C ALA A 245 2.35 6.49 -5.00
N TYR A 246 3.49 5.97 -5.45
CA TYR A 246 4.79 6.64 -5.34
C TYR A 246 5.64 6.51 -6.61
N ASP A 247 6.75 7.24 -6.72
CA ASP A 247 7.57 7.20 -7.95
C ASP A 247 8.25 5.84 -8.14
N GLU A 248 8.26 5.32 -9.36
CA GLU A 248 8.77 3.97 -9.67
C GLU A 248 10.22 3.73 -9.24
N SER A 249 11.06 4.77 -9.30
CA SER A 249 12.47 4.66 -8.92
C SER A 249 12.70 4.61 -7.42
N TRP A 250 11.71 5.01 -6.60
CA TRP A 250 11.90 5.13 -5.16
C TRP A 250 12.24 3.81 -4.47
N ILE A 251 11.80 2.67 -5.01
CA ILE A 251 12.08 1.36 -4.42
C ILE A 251 13.50 0.86 -4.75
N GLU A 252 14.16 1.45 -5.73
CA GLU A 252 15.49 1.01 -6.19
C GLU A 252 16.56 1.31 -5.12
N PRO A 253 17.61 0.47 -5.02
CA PRO A 253 18.72 0.70 -4.09
C PRO A 253 19.30 2.10 -4.20
N GLY A 254 19.50 2.77 -3.05
CA GLY A 254 20.02 4.14 -2.98
C GLY A 254 18.96 5.24 -3.12
N ASN A 255 17.74 4.92 -3.57
CA ASN A 255 16.65 5.90 -3.69
C ASN A 255 15.79 5.99 -2.41
N TYR A 256 14.68 6.73 -2.51
CA TYR A 256 13.88 7.20 -1.37
C TYR A 256 13.40 6.10 -0.41
N TYR A 257 12.99 4.94 -0.94
CA TYR A 257 12.64 3.73 -0.20
C TYR A 257 13.63 2.58 -0.45
N GLY A 258 14.83 2.86 -0.99
CA GLY A 258 15.75 1.85 -1.55
C GLY A 258 16.26 0.78 -0.59
N ARG A 259 16.10 0.97 0.72
CA ARG A 259 16.38 -0.03 1.75
C ARG A 259 15.24 -1.00 2.02
N ALA A 260 14.00 -0.68 1.62
CA ALA A 260 12.83 -1.52 1.88
C ALA A 260 12.98 -2.92 1.30
N ILE A 261 13.60 -3.04 0.12
CA ILE A 261 13.79 -4.32 -0.58
C ILE A 261 14.65 -5.33 0.19
N GLN A 262 15.52 -4.85 1.09
CA GLN A 262 16.38 -5.72 1.90
C GLN A 262 15.58 -6.44 3.00
N GLN A 263 14.44 -5.85 3.43
CA GLN A 263 13.52 -6.43 4.40
C GLN A 263 12.50 -7.39 3.78
N ILE A 264 12.53 -7.54 2.46
CA ILE A 264 11.50 -8.27 1.72
C ILE A 264 12.01 -9.65 1.34
N GLU A 265 11.22 -10.67 1.70
CA GLU A 265 11.33 -12.03 1.15
C GLU A 265 10.79 -12.06 -0.27
N ARG A 266 9.57 -11.51 -0.47
CA ARG A 266 8.87 -11.40 -1.75
C ARG A 266 7.98 -10.16 -1.80
N MET A 267 7.96 -9.48 -2.94
CA MET A 267 7.04 -8.39 -3.20
C MET A 267 6.33 -8.59 -4.54
N ILE A 268 5.04 -8.28 -4.59
CA ILE A 268 4.29 -8.17 -5.83
C ILE A 268 3.73 -6.76 -5.99
N ILE A 269 3.85 -6.21 -7.19
CA ILE A 269 3.41 -4.86 -7.50
C ILE A 269 2.37 -4.96 -8.62
N SER A 270 1.21 -4.35 -8.40
CA SER A 270 0.24 -4.16 -9.48
C SER A 270 0.46 -2.82 -10.18
N SER A 271 0.24 -2.81 -11.50
CA SER A 271 0.18 -1.58 -12.28
C SER A 271 -1.10 -1.49 -13.09
N ASN A 272 -1.55 -0.26 -13.36
CA ASN A 272 -2.60 0.04 -14.33
C ASN A 272 -2.20 1.28 -15.15
N LYS A 273 -1.86 1.08 -16.42
CA LYS A 273 -1.44 2.15 -17.34
C LYS A 273 -2.61 3.04 -17.78
N GLN A 274 -3.84 2.52 -17.70
CA GLN A 274 -5.07 3.19 -18.09
C GLN A 274 -5.65 4.09 -16.98
N ASP A 275 -5.14 3.96 -15.76
CA ASP A 275 -5.55 4.76 -14.60
C ASP A 275 -5.20 6.26 -14.79
N PRO A 276 -6.21 7.15 -14.90
CA PRO A 276 -5.99 8.57 -15.07
C PRO A 276 -5.50 9.24 -13.77
N ALA A 277 -5.91 8.77 -12.59
CA ALA A 277 -5.50 9.37 -11.32
C ALA A 277 -3.98 9.27 -11.14
N MET A 278 -3.40 8.14 -11.51
CA MET A 278 -1.95 7.93 -11.46
C MET A 278 -1.18 8.76 -12.51
N ARG A 279 -1.83 9.25 -13.58
CA ARG A 279 -1.20 10.20 -14.53
C ARG A 279 -0.86 11.53 -13.85
N PHE A 280 -1.73 11.96 -12.96
CA PHE A 280 -1.65 13.25 -12.28
C PHE A 280 -0.86 13.19 -10.98
N TYR A 281 -0.28 12.03 -10.66
CA TYR A 281 0.52 11.83 -9.47
C TYR A 281 1.68 12.84 -9.32
N HIS A 282 2.26 13.31 -10.43
CA HIS A 282 3.26 14.39 -10.41
C HIS A 282 2.79 15.66 -9.69
N LEU A 283 1.49 15.93 -9.67
CA LEU A 283 0.91 17.07 -8.99
C LEU A 283 0.92 16.93 -7.45
N SER A 284 1.05 15.72 -6.89
CA SER A 284 1.12 15.50 -5.43
C SER A 284 2.51 15.70 -4.83
N ASN A 285 3.57 15.76 -5.64
CA ASN A 285 4.95 15.87 -5.14
C ASN A 285 5.64 17.19 -5.48
N GLY A 286 5.01 18.05 -6.29
CA GLY A 286 5.52 19.39 -6.61
C GLY A 286 6.86 19.43 -7.36
N ARG A 287 7.39 18.28 -7.80
CA ARG A 287 8.68 18.11 -8.48
C ARG A 287 8.51 17.25 -9.72
N GLY A 288 9.02 17.75 -10.86
CA GLY A 288 9.38 16.99 -12.07
C GLY A 288 8.32 16.08 -12.70
N ARG A 289 8.70 15.44 -13.81
CA ARG A 289 8.00 14.26 -14.33
C ARG A 289 8.36 13.07 -13.45
N ILE A 290 7.43 12.65 -12.61
CA ILE A 290 7.52 11.41 -11.84
C ILE A 290 6.51 10.41 -12.40
N HIS A 291 6.91 9.14 -12.41
CA HIS A 291 6.09 8.06 -12.93
C HIS A 291 5.59 7.23 -11.75
N ALA A 292 4.27 7.17 -11.55
CA ALA A 292 3.71 6.37 -10.47
C ALA A 292 4.02 4.89 -10.70
N LEU A 293 4.57 4.22 -9.69
CA LEU A 293 4.84 2.78 -9.67
C LEU A 293 3.57 1.98 -10.01
N GLY A 294 2.43 2.38 -9.44
CA GLY A 294 1.12 1.79 -9.71
C GLY A 294 0.58 2.03 -11.12
N ARG A 295 1.26 2.85 -11.94
CA ARG A 295 0.92 3.05 -13.36
C ARG A 295 1.86 2.26 -14.26
N GLN A 296 3.16 2.39 -14.05
CA GLN A 296 4.16 1.82 -14.96
C GLN A 296 4.66 0.44 -14.56
N GLY A 297 4.60 0.10 -13.27
CA GLY A 297 5.36 -1.00 -12.71
C GLY A 297 6.84 -0.64 -12.55
N ILE A 298 7.69 -1.65 -12.42
CA ILE A 298 9.15 -1.46 -12.40
C ILE A 298 9.65 -1.49 -13.84
N THR A 299 10.15 -0.35 -14.31
CA THR A 299 10.67 -0.18 -15.67
C THR A 299 12.10 -0.68 -15.84
N HIS A 300 12.90 -0.67 -14.76
CA HIS A 300 14.32 -1.04 -14.78
C HIS A 300 14.63 -2.17 -13.80
N LEU A 301 14.14 -3.40 -14.02
CA LEU A 301 14.39 -4.52 -13.10
C LEU A 301 15.88 -4.76 -12.77
N SER A 302 16.79 -4.47 -13.71
CA SER A 302 18.24 -4.59 -13.49
C SER A 302 18.78 -3.64 -12.41
N SER A 303 18.13 -2.50 -12.16
CA SER A 303 18.54 -1.55 -11.10
C SER A 303 18.40 -2.15 -9.70
N LEU A 304 17.58 -3.20 -9.55
CA LEU A 304 17.34 -3.90 -8.29
C LEU A 304 18.45 -4.91 -7.94
N GLY A 305 19.37 -5.18 -8.86
CA GLY A 305 20.47 -6.11 -8.68
C GLY A 305 20.00 -7.50 -8.20
N ALA A 306 20.66 -8.04 -7.18
CA ALA A 306 20.35 -9.36 -6.61
C ALA A 306 18.92 -9.48 -6.03
N SER A 307 18.24 -8.36 -5.79
CA SER A 307 16.89 -8.35 -5.24
C SER A 307 15.80 -8.45 -6.31
N ALA A 308 16.14 -8.38 -7.61
CA ALA A 308 15.19 -8.46 -8.71
C ALA A 308 14.32 -9.74 -8.64
N ASP A 309 14.94 -10.89 -8.30
CA ASP A 309 14.26 -12.20 -8.17
C ASP A 309 13.17 -12.22 -7.07
N ARG A 310 13.15 -11.23 -6.17
CA ARG A 310 12.16 -11.12 -5.09
C ARG A 310 10.93 -10.35 -5.51
N ILE A 311 10.98 -9.63 -6.62
CA ILE A 311 9.89 -8.77 -7.07
C ILE A 311 9.17 -9.40 -8.26
N ARG A 312 7.83 -9.43 -8.17
CA ARG A 312 6.94 -9.76 -9.28
C ARG A 312 6.10 -8.54 -9.63
N HIS A 313 5.79 -8.43 -10.91
CA HIS A 313 4.94 -7.37 -11.43
C HIS A 313 3.73 -7.98 -12.13
N VAL A 314 2.56 -7.36 -11.94
CA VAL A 314 1.30 -7.79 -12.56
C VAL A 314 0.58 -6.58 -13.13
N ASP A 315 0.29 -6.62 -14.43
CA ASP A 315 -0.50 -5.59 -15.10
C ASP A 315 -2.01 -5.88 -14.96
N PHE A 316 -2.75 -4.89 -14.48
CA PHE A 316 -4.20 -4.87 -14.28
C PHE A 316 -4.93 -4.00 -15.31
N SER A 317 -4.23 -3.39 -16.26
CA SER A 317 -4.79 -2.39 -17.18
C SER A 317 -6.05 -2.85 -17.91
N GLU A 318 -6.08 -4.09 -18.41
CA GLU A 318 -7.23 -4.64 -19.16
C GLU A 318 -8.42 -5.01 -18.27
N HIS A 319 -8.18 -5.24 -16.97
CA HIS A 319 -9.22 -5.70 -16.05
C HIS A 319 -9.86 -4.53 -15.29
N VAL A 320 -9.03 -3.57 -14.87
CA VAL A 320 -9.46 -2.39 -14.10
C VAL A 320 -9.78 -1.20 -15.01
N GLY A 321 -9.15 -1.13 -16.19
CA GLY A 321 -9.37 -0.04 -17.15
C GLY A 321 -9.02 1.31 -16.54
N ARG A 322 -9.93 2.28 -16.65
CA ARG A 322 -9.69 3.68 -16.26
C ARG A 322 -9.96 3.96 -14.78
N SER A 323 -10.09 2.94 -13.94
CA SER A 323 -10.42 3.11 -12.52
C SER A 323 -9.21 3.15 -11.60
N HIS A 324 -9.35 3.93 -10.52
CA HIS A 324 -8.50 3.91 -9.32
C HIS A 324 -9.31 3.49 -8.08
N SER A 325 -10.42 2.78 -8.26
CA SER A 325 -11.21 2.23 -7.16
C SER A 325 -10.60 0.93 -6.67
N LEU A 326 -10.49 0.78 -5.35
CA LEU A 326 -10.05 -0.48 -4.73
C LEU A 326 -10.93 -1.66 -5.21
N MET A 327 -12.24 -1.45 -5.28
CA MET A 327 -13.20 -2.51 -5.60
C MET A 327 -12.99 -3.07 -7.01
N ASP A 328 -12.58 -2.24 -7.96
CA ASP A 328 -12.32 -2.70 -9.33
C ASP A 328 -11.04 -3.54 -9.41
N TYR A 329 -10.03 -3.26 -8.58
CA TYR A 329 -8.88 -4.16 -8.42
C TYR A 329 -9.30 -5.47 -7.76
N LEU A 330 -10.12 -5.42 -6.70
CA LEU A 330 -10.57 -6.62 -5.98
C LEU A 330 -11.42 -7.54 -6.85
N ALA A 331 -12.20 -6.99 -7.78
CA ALA A 331 -13.03 -7.72 -8.73
C ALA A 331 -12.23 -8.35 -9.90
N ALA A 332 -10.92 -8.07 -10.01
CA ALA A 332 -10.07 -8.70 -11.02
C ALA A 332 -9.58 -10.09 -10.56
N ASP A 333 -10.51 -11.04 -10.42
CA ASP A 333 -10.36 -12.35 -9.75
C ASP A 333 -9.03 -13.06 -10.02
N ILE A 334 -8.71 -13.35 -11.29
CA ILE A 334 -7.49 -14.08 -11.67
C ILE A 334 -6.23 -13.31 -11.26
N LYS A 335 -6.26 -11.99 -11.37
CA LYS A 335 -5.12 -11.14 -11.01
C LYS A 335 -4.96 -11.06 -9.50
N MET A 336 -6.06 -10.96 -8.76
CA MET A 336 -6.04 -10.96 -7.29
C MET A 336 -5.62 -12.31 -6.71
N GLN A 337 -5.99 -13.42 -7.35
CA GLN A 337 -5.47 -14.73 -7.01
C GLN A 337 -3.93 -14.76 -7.04
N ILE A 338 -3.30 -14.18 -8.06
CA ILE A 338 -1.83 -14.10 -8.16
C ILE A 338 -1.25 -13.24 -7.03
N ILE A 339 -1.88 -12.11 -6.71
CA ILE A 339 -1.46 -11.21 -5.62
C ILE A 339 -1.48 -11.96 -4.28
N TRP A 340 -2.60 -12.60 -3.96
CA TRP A 340 -2.79 -13.26 -2.66
C TRP A 340 -1.91 -14.51 -2.51
N GLN A 341 -1.75 -15.33 -3.55
CA GLN A 341 -0.84 -16.47 -3.51
C GLN A 341 0.59 -16.05 -3.16
N GLN A 342 1.05 -14.89 -3.63
CA GLN A 342 2.39 -14.41 -3.33
C GLN A 342 2.62 -14.12 -1.84
N LEU A 343 1.55 -13.83 -1.08
CA LEU A 343 1.64 -13.59 0.36
C LEU A 343 1.78 -14.91 1.15
N PHE A 344 1.22 -16.02 0.67
CA PHE A 344 1.15 -17.26 1.44
C PHE A 344 2.08 -18.38 0.96
N MET A 345 2.43 -18.42 -0.33
CA MET A 345 3.18 -19.56 -0.87
C MET A 345 4.59 -19.69 -0.25
N PRO A 346 5.02 -20.91 0.12
CA PRO A 346 6.37 -21.12 0.61
C PRO A 346 7.39 -20.76 -0.48
N VAL A 347 8.50 -20.15 -0.08
CA VAL A 347 9.63 -19.97 -1.00
C VAL A 347 10.22 -21.34 -1.25
N LYS A 348 10.14 -21.82 -2.49
CA LYS A 348 11.00 -22.92 -2.94
C LYS A 348 12.43 -22.42 -2.75
N LYS A 349 13.14 -22.90 -1.73
CA LYS A 349 14.59 -22.73 -1.63
C LYS A 349 15.15 -23.22 -2.95
N ARG A 350 15.92 -22.39 -3.67
CA ARG A 350 16.70 -22.89 -4.82
C ARG A 350 17.57 -24.00 -4.25
N GLY A 351 17.24 -25.25 -4.59
CA GLY A 351 18.08 -26.38 -4.28
C GLY A 351 19.46 -26.10 -4.83
N THR A 352 20.48 -26.41 -4.03
CA THR A 352 21.80 -26.78 -4.51
C THR A 352 21.66 -27.44 -5.88
N PHE A 353 22.31 -26.88 -6.90
CA PHE A 353 22.47 -27.53 -8.19
C PHE A 353 23.07 -28.92 -7.95
N ASN A 354 22.23 -29.96 -7.93
CA ASN A 354 22.72 -31.33 -8.02
C ASN A 354 23.31 -31.47 -9.41
N LYS A 355 24.60 -31.81 -9.44
CA LYS A 355 25.47 -31.86 -10.61
C LYS A 355 25.16 -33.03 -11.57
N PHE A 356 23.92 -33.50 -11.63
CA PHE A 356 23.55 -34.79 -12.25
C PHE A 356 22.45 -34.75 -13.31
N ASP A 357 22.11 -33.59 -13.89
CA ASP A 357 21.17 -33.49 -15.03
C ASP A 357 21.84 -32.98 -16.31
N VAL A 358 23.01 -33.53 -16.65
CA VAL A 358 23.59 -33.43 -18.01
C VAL A 358 24.02 -34.82 -18.46
N ALA A 359 23.06 -35.70 -18.74
CA ALA A 359 23.27 -36.85 -19.61
C ALA A 359 21.92 -37.46 -19.95
N THR A 360 21.27 -36.98 -21.02
CA THR A 360 20.55 -37.79 -22.02
C THR A 360 19.80 -36.87 -22.99
N ARG A 361 20.52 -36.39 -24.02
CA ARG A 361 19.96 -36.09 -25.34
C ARG A 361 21.03 -36.40 -26.37
N HIS A 362 20.77 -37.46 -27.14
CA HIS A 362 21.23 -37.80 -28.50
C HIS A 362 21.59 -39.28 -28.63
N GLN A 363 20.55 -40.09 -28.82
CA GLN A 363 20.47 -41.03 -29.94
C GLN A 363 19.26 -40.66 -30.77
#